data_AF-A0A3D9B169-F1
#
_entry.id   AF-A0A3D9B169-F1
#
_cell.length_a   1.000
_cell.length_b   1.000
_cell.length_c   1.000
_cell.angle_alpha   90.00
_cell.angle_beta   90.00
_cell.angle_gamma   90.00
#
_symmetry.space_group_name_H-M   'P 1'
#
loop_
_entity.id
_entity.type
_entity.pdbx_description
1 polymer ?
#
loop_
_entity_poly.entity_id
_entity_poly.type
_entity_poly.pdbx_seq_one_letter_code
_entity_poly.pdbx_strand_id
1 'polypeptide(L)'
;MEKNGKQWAILYQDFKYDEMLAFGSGYWISLSEDEGKTWKKYYTGLSGGKNYYFKQNSQKPFWRDENHLQIEADIVRMTEPSIHPLSPDYEVVKDNALVILDLSEIIKDSDEDGLTDIEERNLFLNPLSKDTDGDGIPDSEDLNPRFASSSNDFTRLYEGIIFGENTESAGLSPYEDFVIHLEQPKKVTESDKNKEEFSNELGLPNTIKLIVTNDTNLQRINPKHYKIIILTPKEFEEYRKQYHSVLEQLSYSPLFQCDKNPNVYIMSSSASFSGASYKIERTKAGWKVTTLSSWIS
;
A
#
# COMPACT_ATOMS: atom_id res chain seq x y z
N MET A 1 15.85 -5.26 20.69
CA MET A 1 15.29 -4.43 21.76
C MET A 1 16.41 -4.04 22.69
N GLU A 2 16.52 -2.76 23.04
CA GLU A 2 17.54 -2.28 23.97
C GLU A 2 17.00 -1.13 24.82
N LYS A 3 17.45 -1.05 26.08
CA LYS A 3 17.08 -0.01 27.05
C LYS A 3 18.24 0.98 27.21
N ASN A 4 17.94 2.27 27.24
CA ASN A 4 18.87 3.33 27.60
C ASN A 4 18.19 4.28 28.62
N GLY A 5 18.61 4.25 29.88
CA GLY A 5 17.94 5.01 30.94
C GLY A 5 16.47 4.58 31.13
N LYS A 6 15.52 5.47 30.86
CA LYS A 6 14.07 5.15 30.86
C LYS A 6 13.54 4.76 29.48
N GLN A 7 14.31 5.01 28.43
CA GLN A 7 13.91 4.78 27.05
C GLN A 7 14.13 3.33 26.64
N TRP A 8 13.22 2.82 25.81
CA TRP A 8 13.36 1.55 25.12
C TRP A 8 13.19 1.75 23.62
N ALA A 9 13.96 1.00 22.84
CA ALA A 9 13.81 0.94 21.40
C ALA A 9 13.78 -0.52 20.93
N ILE A 10 12.90 -0.80 19.98
CA ILE A 10 12.79 -2.09 19.28
C ILE A 10 12.83 -1.81 17.79
N LEU A 11 13.81 -2.36 17.08
CA LEU A 11 13.75 -2.53 15.65
C LEU A 11 12.93 -3.78 15.32
N TYR A 12 11.92 -3.61 14.47
CA TYR A 12 11.10 -4.72 13.98
C TYR A 12 10.75 -4.50 12.51
N GLN A 13 10.14 -5.52 11.91
CA GLN A 13 9.69 -5.50 10.52
C GLN A 13 8.16 -5.49 10.48
N ASP A 14 7.60 -4.68 9.59
CA ASP A 14 6.16 -4.57 9.36
C ASP A 14 5.90 -4.31 7.87
N PHE A 15 4.76 -4.76 7.35
CA PHE A 15 4.41 -4.69 5.94
C PHE A 15 3.41 -3.56 5.65
N LYS A 16 3.03 -2.71 6.61
CA LYS A 16 2.05 -1.62 6.39
C LYS A 16 2.30 -0.80 5.12
N TYR A 17 3.56 -0.45 4.86
CA TYR A 17 3.98 0.35 3.70
C TYR A 17 4.68 -0.45 2.61
N ASP A 18 4.71 -1.78 2.71
CA ASP A 18 5.50 -2.62 1.82
C ASP A 18 4.72 -3.86 1.38
N GLU A 19 5.09 -4.39 0.22
CA GLU A 19 4.36 -5.49 -0.40
C GLU A 19 4.83 -6.84 0.14
N MET A 20 3.95 -7.59 0.82
CA MET A 20 4.26 -8.91 1.38
C MET A 20 4.79 -9.90 0.34
N LEU A 21 4.32 -9.81 -0.91
CA LEU A 21 4.68 -10.73 -2.01
C LEU A 21 5.93 -10.31 -2.78
N ALA A 22 6.44 -9.08 -2.60
CA ALA A 22 7.68 -8.60 -3.23
C ALA A 22 8.89 -8.55 -2.28
N PHE A 23 8.83 -9.31 -1.18
CA PHE A 23 9.99 -9.68 -0.33
C PHE A 23 10.66 -8.54 0.44
N GLY A 24 9.99 -7.41 0.65
CA GLY A 24 10.46 -6.35 1.54
C GLY A 24 9.42 -6.04 2.60
N SER A 25 9.77 -6.18 3.88
CA SER A 25 9.07 -5.52 4.98
C SER A 25 9.77 -4.21 5.29
N GLY A 26 9.03 -3.18 5.64
CA GLY A 26 9.57 -1.95 6.20
C GLY A 26 10.27 -2.22 7.53
N TYR A 27 11.32 -1.46 7.81
CA TYR A 27 11.94 -1.44 9.13
C TYR A 27 11.29 -0.34 9.97
N TRP A 28 10.87 -0.73 11.16
CA TRP A 28 10.13 0.12 12.08
C TRP A 28 10.81 0.17 13.43
N ILE A 29 10.64 1.30 14.11
CA ILE A 29 11.13 1.52 15.45
C ILE A 29 9.93 1.67 16.37
N SER A 30 9.84 0.81 17.38
CA SER A 30 8.93 0.99 18.51
C SER A 30 9.71 1.65 19.65
N LEU A 31 9.32 2.86 20.04
CA LEU A 31 9.93 3.63 21.12
C LEU A 31 9.00 3.69 22.33
N SER A 32 9.59 3.58 23.51
CA SER A 32 8.94 3.88 24.78
C SER A 32 9.84 4.82 25.58
N GLU A 33 9.25 5.84 26.20
CA GLU A 33 9.95 6.81 27.06
C GLU A 33 9.63 6.63 28.55
N ASP A 34 8.75 5.69 28.88
CA ASP A 34 8.15 5.52 30.21
C ASP A 34 8.40 4.11 30.78
N GLU A 35 9.58 3.56 30.51
CA GLU A 35 10.02 2.23 30.95
C GLU A 35 9.19 1.07 30.36
N GLY A 36 8.66 1.26 29.15
CA GLY A 36 7.94 0.22 28.42
C GLY A 36 6.44 0.17 28.69
N LYS A 37 5.85 1.20 29.33
CA LYS A 37 4.41 1.24 29.63
C LYS A 37 3.60 1.68 28.42
N THR A 38 4.10 2.63 27.65
CA THR A 38 3.52 3.08 26.38
C THR A 38 4.54 2.96 25.25
N TRP A 39 4.04 2.70 24.05
CA TRP A 39 4.85 2.48 22.85
C TRP A 39 4.29 3.26 21.68
N LYS A 40 5.18 4.00 21.00
CA LYS A 40 4.90 4.63 19.71
C LYS A 40 5.72 3.95 18.63
N LYS A 41 5.15 3.84 17.43
CA LYS A 41 5.74 3.10 16.31
C LYS A 41 6.04 4.09 15.18
N TYR A 42 7.23 4.02 14.63
CA TYR A 42 7.68 4.93 13.58
C TYR A 42 8.34 4.17 12.45
N TYR A 43 7.97 4.50 11.22
CA TYR A 43 8.61 3.95 10.04
C TYR A 43 9.95 4.63 9.81
N THR A 44 11.00 3.86 9.51
CA THR A 44 12.34 4.42 9.34
C THR A 44 12.62 4.96 7.94
N GLY A 45 11.73 4.71 6.97
CA GLY A 45 12.01 4.94 5.55
C GLY A 45 12.89 3.86 4.92
N LEU A 46 13.30 2.84 5.69
CA LEU A 46 14.10 1.71 5.22
C LEU A 46 13.20 0.49 5.03
N SER A 47 13.47 -0.28 3.98
CA SER A 47 12.74 -1.53 3.69
C SER A 47 13.69 -2.69 3.42
N GLY A 48 13.21 -3.91 3.58
CA GLY A 48 13.91 -5.12 3.16
C GLY A 48 14.12 -5.16 1.63
N GLY A 49 15.00 -6.05 1.17
CA GLY A 49 15.25 -6.25 -0.27
C GLY A 49 15.98 -5.09 -0.96
N LYS A 50 16.60 -4.19 -0.19
CA LYS A 50 17.47 -3.12 -0.69
C LYS A 50 18.94 -3.54 -0.66
N ASN A 51 19.83 -2.63 -1.05
CA ASN A 51 21.28 -2.82 -1.13
C ASN A 51 21.97 -2.90 0.26
N TYR A 52 21.30 -3.48 1.25
CA TYR A 52 21.84 -3.73 2.59
C TYR A 52 21.16 -4.93 3.28
N TYR A 53 21.88 -5.58 4.18
CA TYR A 53 21.35 -6.59 5.09
C TYR A 53 21.69 -6.24 6.53
N PHE A 54 20.68 -6.11 7.39
CA PHE A 54 20.89 -5.87 8.82
C PHE A 54 21.31 -7.14 9.55
N LYS A 55 22.35 -7.03 10.37
CA LYS A 55 22.86 -8.15 11.16
C LYS A 55 21.99 -8.38 12.38
N GLN A 56 21.46 -9.59 12.51
CA GLN A 56 20.69 -9.99 13.69
C GLN A 56 21.56 -10.11 14.96
N ASN A 57 22.86 -10.38 14.81
CA ASN A 57 23.80 -10.60 15.92
C ASN A 57 24.88 -9.49 16.01
N SER A 58 24.47 -8.24 15.85
CA SER A 58 25.35 -7.07 15.98
C SER A 58 26.07 -7.08 17.34
N GLN A 59 27.38 -6.82 17.33
CA GLN A 59 28.17 -6.63 18.56
C GLN A 59 28.16 -5.18 19.05
N LYS A 60 27.50 -4.27 18.30
CA LYS A 60 27.34 -2.87 18.65
C LYS A 60 26.03 -2.66 19.40
N PRO A 61 26.01 -1.78 20.42
CA PRO A 61 24.77 -1.39 21.08
C PRO A 61 23.85 -0.72 20.06
N PHE A 62 22.55 -0.93 20.22
CA PHE A 62 21.52 -0.36 19.38
C PHE A 62 21.38 1.15 19.62
N TRP A 63 21.53 1.59 20.87
CA TRP A 63 21.66 3.01 21.18
C TRP A 63 23.10 3.46 20.91
N ARG A 64 23.25 4.44 20.03
CA ARG A 64 24.55 5.11 19.83
C ARG A 64 24.76 6.18 20.89
N ASP A 65 23.72 6.99 21.10
CA ASP A 65 23.63 8.05 22.08
C ASP A 65 22.14 8.32 22.37
N GLU A 66 21.80 9.45 23.01
CA GLU A 66 20.42 9.80 23.40
C GLU A 66 19.49 10.12 22.23
N ASN A 67 20.02 10.53 21.07
CA ASN A 67 19.24 10.97 19.91
C ASN A 67 19.39 10.05 18.70
N HIS A 68 20.33 9.11 18.74
CA HIS A 68 20.63 8.25 17.59
C HIS A 68 20.58 6.76 17.94
N LEU A 69 19.94 6.00 17.07
CA LEU A 69 20.06 4.54 17.02
C LEU A 69 21.09 4.15 15.96
N GLN A 70 21.67 2.96 16.10
CA GLN A 70 22.61 2.41 15.12
C GLN A 70 22.38 0.93 14.86
N ILE A 71 22.47 0.53 13.60
CA ILE A 71 22.26 -0.85 13.16
C ILE A 71 23.46 -1.28 12.33
N GLU A 72 24.05 -2.41 12.69
CA GLU A 72 25.12 -3.01 11.90
C GLU A 72 24.54 -3.68 10.66
N ALA A 73 25.13 -3.40 9.50
CA ALA A 73 24.64 -3.84 8.21
C ALA A 73 25.77 -4.20 7.25
N ASP A 74 25.53 -5.18 6.40
CA ASP A 74 26.34 -5.40 5.20
C ASP A 74 25.73 -4.60 4.06
N ILE A 75 26.53 -3.74 3.43
CA ILE A 75 26.11 -3.06 2.20
C ILE A 75 26.40 -4.01 1.05
N VAL A 76 25.37 -4.30 0.27
CA VAL A 76 25.42 -5.28 -0.80
C VAL A 76 25.10 -4.65 -2.15
N ARG A 77 25.58 -5.28 -3.22
CA ARG A 77 25.23 -4.95 -4.59
C ARG A 77 24.65 -6.19 -5.25
N MET A 78 23.50 -6.02 -5.90
CA MET A 78 22.91 -7.07 -6.74
C MET A 78 23.84 -7.37 -7.93
N THR A 79 24.23 -8.62 -8.07
CA THR A 79 25.06 -9.10 -9.19
C THR A 79 24.23 -9.79 -10.25
N GLU A 80 23.16 -10.50 -9.83
CA GLU A 80 22.20 -11.11 -10.74
C GLU A 80 20.77 -10.76 -10.30
N PRO A 81 19.91 -10.31 -11.23
CA PRO A 81 18.52 -10.00 -10.91
C PRO A 81 17.74 -11.29 -10.61
N SER A 82 16.64 -11.12 -9.87
CA SER A 82 15.68 -12.20 -9.62
C SER A 82 15.11 -12.73 -10.94
N ILE A 83 15.11 -14.05 -11.11
CA ILE A 83 14.42 -14.75 -12.20
C ILE A 83 13.59 -15.83 -11.54
N HIS A 84 12.28 -15.57 -11.36
CA HIS A 84 11.39 -16.50 -10.65
C HIS A 84 11.56 -17.95 -11.16
N PRO A 85 11.79 -18.94 -10.27
CA PRO A 85 11.69 -18.87 -8.80
C PRO A 85 13.00 -18.52 -8.07
N LEU A 86 14.06 -18.17 -8.78
CA LEU A 86 15.38 -17.87 -8.21
C LEU A 86 15.42 -16.45 -7.63
N SER A 87 15.89 -16.37 -6.38
CA SER A 87 16.21 -15.11 -5.72
C SER A 87 17.38 -14.39 -6.41
N PRO A 88 17.47 -13.06 -6.29
CA PRO A 88 18.63 -12.32 -6.79
C PRO A 88 19.90 -12.70 -6.03
N ASP A 89 21.03 -12.69 -6.74
CA ASP A 89 22.36 -12.83 -6.13
C ASP A 89 22.94 -11.48 -5.76
N TYR A 90 23.66 -11.46 -4.64
CA TYR A 90 24.28 -10.27 -4.08
C TYR A 90 25.73 -10.54 -3.68
N GLU A 91 26.56 -9.52 -3.82
CA GLU A 91 27.90 -9.50 -3.24
C GLU A 91 28.00 -8.41 -2.16
N VAL A 92 28.84 -8.65 -1.15
CA VAL A 92 29.12 -7.65 -0.12
C VAL A 92 30.11 -6.62 -0.66
N VAL A 93 29.67 -5.35 -0.71
CA VAL A 93 30.50 -4.20 -1.08
C VAL A 93 31.19 -3.64 0.16
N LYS A 94 30.51 -3.63 1.30
CA LYS A 94 31.06 -3.19 2.58
C LYS A 94 30.46 -4.00 3.74
N ASP A 95 31.34 -4.70 4.44
CA ASP A 95 31.01 -5.44 5.65
C ASP A 95 30.98 -4.51 6.88
N ASN A 96 30.11 -4.78 7.84
CA ASN A 96 29.98 -4.09 9.14
C ASN A 96 29.83 -2.56 9.03
N ALA A 97 29.07 -2.08 8.04
CA ALA A 97 28.67 -0.69 8.02
C ALA A 97 27.71 -0.39 9.19
N LEU A 98 27.70 0.86 9.66
CA LEU A 98 26.74 1.32 10.65
C LEU A 98 25.74 2.24 9.96
N VAL A 99 24.48 1.82 9.96
CA VAL A 99 23.34 2.66 9.61
C VAL A 99 22.96 3.42 10.86
N ILE A 100 23.06 4.76 10.81
CA ILE A 100 22.71 5.63 11.92
C ILE A 100 21.33 6.22 11.64
N LEU A 101 20.44 6.10 12.60
CA LEU A 101 19.09 6.61 12.56
C LEU A 101 18.99 7.79 13.52
N ASP A 102 18.67 8.97 13.00
CA ASP A 102 18.37 10.16 13.81
C ASP A 102 16.91 10.10 14.26
N LEU A 103 16.70 10.03 15.58
CA LEU A 103 15.36 9.95 16.14
C LEU A 103 14.55 11.22 15.87
N SER A 104 15.20 12.38 15.81
CA SER A 104 14.50 13.65 15.56
C SER A 104 13.88 13.70 14.16
N GLU A 105 14.52 13.10 13.17
CA GLU A 105 13.99 12.96 11.81
C GLU A 105 12.92 11.85 11.71
N ILE A 106 13.11 10.74 12.45
CA ILE A 106 12.17 9.61 12.42
C ILE A 106 10.82 9.96 13.02
N ILE A 107 10.80 10.77 14.09
CA ILE A 107 9.56 11.11 14.80
C ILE A 107 8.95 12.44 14.33
N LYS A 108 9.59 13.11 13.37
CA LYS A 108 9.17 14.42 12.89
C LYS A 108 7.83 14.30 12.17
N ASP A 109 6.86 15.08 12.62
CA ASP A 109 5.52 15.24 12.06
C ASP A 109 5.30 16.75 12.01
N SER A 110 5.55 17.35 10.84
CA SER A 110 5.70 18.82 10.73
C SER A 110 4.37 19.56 10.69
N ASP A 111 3.28 18.91 10.31
CA ASP A 111 1.95 19.48 10.35
C ASP A 111 1.09 18.97 11.50
N GLU A 112 1.58 18.00 12.28
CA GLU A 112 0.94 17.44 13.46
C GLU A 112 -0.41 16.79 13.13
N ASP A 113 -0.48 16.01 12.04
CA ASP A 113 -1.67 15.25 11.65
C ASP A 113 -1.65 13.78 12.16
N GLY A 114 -0.49 13.31 12.64
CA GLY A 114 -0.30 11.95 13.14
C GLY A 114 0.47 11.00 12.21
N LEU A 115 0.85 11.44 11.02
CA LEU A 115 1.85 10.79 10.16
C LEU A 115 3.19 11.51 10.30
N THR A 116 4.29 10.75 10.29
CA THR A 116 5.61 11.39 10.23
C THR A 116 5.92 11.89 8.82
N ASP A 117 6.76 12.91 8.72
CA ASP A 117 7.32 13.44 7.47
C ASP A 117 7.87 12.33 6.55
N ILE A 118 8.44 11.27 7.14
CA ILE A 118 8.97 10.10 6.41
C ILE A 118 7.82 9.27 5.82
N GLU A 119 6.78 9.03 6.60
CA GLU A 119 5.61 8.27 6.17
C GLU A 119 4.88 9.00 5.04
N GLU A 120 4.62 10.30 5.19
CA GLU A 120 3.95 11.10 4.18
C GLU A 120 4.72 11.15 2.86
N ARG A 121 6.04 11.32 2.91
CA ARG A 121 6.89 11.23 1.70
C ARG A 121 6.79 9.86 1.03
N ASN A 122 6.72 8.78 1.81
CA ASN A 122 6.54 7.43 1.28
C ASN A 122 5.15 7.23 0.66
N LEU A 123 4.15 7.98 1.12
CA LEU A 123 2.78 7.98 0.62
C LEU A 123 2.51 9.03 -0.46
N PHE A 124 3.52 9.80 -0.89
CA PHE A 124 3.38 10.90 -1.85
C PHE A 124 2.41 12.00 -1.39
N LEU A 125 2.43 12.28 -0.10
CA LEU A 125 1.68 13.35 0.57
C LEU A 125 2.58 14.56 0.85
N ASN A 126 2.00 15.62 1.39
CA ASN A 126 2.68 16.87 1.68
C ASN A 126 2.93 17.02 3.19
N PRO A 127 4.18 16.85 3.69
CA PRO A 127 4.51 16.92 5.12
C PRO A 127 4.20 18.21 5.87
N LEU A 128 3.73 19.22 5.16
CA LEU A 128 3.44 20.55 5.70
C LEU A 128 1.94 20.87 5.61
N SER A 129 1.09 19.87 5.33
CA SER A 129 -0.34 20.03 5.12
C SER A 129 -1.09 18.82 5.63
N LYS A 130 -1.80 18.99 6.76
CA LYS A 130 -2.58 17.94 7.41
C LYS A 130 -3.59 17.25 6.48
N ASP A 131 -3.95 17.90 5.39
CA ASP A 131 -4.93 17.47 4.38
C ASP A 131 -4.28 17.81 3.02
N THR A 132 -3.68 16.81 2.38
CA THR A 132 -2.88 17.00 1.17
C THR A 132 -3.74 17.36 -0.04
N ASP A 133 -4.94 16.81 -0.15
CA ASP A 133 -5.81 17.02 -1.31
C ASP A 133 -6.89 18.11 -1.09
N GLY A 134 -7.05 18.57 0.14
CA GLY A 134 -7.90 19.69 0.53
C GLY A 134 -9.38 19.34 0.63
N ASP A 135 -9.73 18.07 0.85
CA ASP A 135 -11.13 17.62 0.94
C ASP A 135 -11.75 17.71 2.34
N GLY A 136 -10.94 18.07 3.34
CA GLY A 136 -11.33 18.29 4.73
C GLY A 136 -11.12 17.10 5.65
N ILE A 137 -10.54 15.99 5.17
CA ILE A 137 -10.16 14.83 5.97
C ILE A 137 -8.64 14.83 6.17
N PRO A 138 -8.11 14.71 7.40
CA PRO A 138 -6.68 14.63 7.61
C PRO A 138 -6.03 13.41 6.94
N ASP A 139 -4.82 13.54 6.40
CA ASP A 139 -4.10 12.50 5.68
C ASP A 139 -3.94 11.21 6.49
N SER A 140 -3.73 11.33 7.80
CA SER A 140 -3.67 10.20 8.74
C SER A 140 -4.96 9.37 8.77
N GLU A 141 -6.12 10.01 8.62
CA GLU A 141 -7.45 9.41 8.66
C GLU A 141 -8.01 9.08 7.26
N ASP A 142 -7.58 9.79 6.22
CA ASP A 142 -8.08 9.61 4.87
C ASP A 142 -7.56 8.31 4.25
N LEU A 143 -8.49 7.56 3.64
CA LEU A 143 -8.21 6.35 2.90
C LEU A 143 -7.83 6.63 1.44
N ASN A 144 -8.04 7.84 0.90
CA ASN A 144 -7.58 8.28 -0.41
C ASN A 144 -6.93 9.70 -0.39
N PRO A 145 -5.87 9.92 0.41
CA PRO A 145 -5.32 11.25 0.74
C PRO A 145 -4.68 12.04 -0.42
N ARG A 146 -4.63 11.47 -1.63
CA ARG A 146 -4.05 12.14 -2.81
C ARG A 146 -5.10 12.85 -3.67
N PHE A 147 -6.37 12.51 -3.50
CA PHE A 147 -7.42 12.94 -4.42
C PHE A 147 -8.78 13.05 -3.72
N ALA A 148 -9.25 14.30 -3.63
CA ALA A 148 -10.55 14.63 -3.03
C ALA A 148 -11.66 13.71 -3.52
N SER A 149 -12.17 12.91 -2.58
CA SER A 149 -13.09 11.82 -2.85
C SER A 149 -14.42 12.33 -3.43
N SER A 150 -15.07 11.52 -4.26
CA SER A 150 -16.38 11.88 -4.81
C SER A 150 -17.29 10.67 -5.03
N SER A 151 -18.60 10.90 -4.96
CA SER A 151 -19.59 9.84 -5.21
C SER A 151 -20.34 10.14 -6.50
N ASN A 152 -20.07 9.35 -7.53
CA ASN A 152 -20.81 9.33 -8.79
C ASN A 152 -20.94 7.89 -9.31
N ASP A 153 -21.66 7.72 -10.41
CA ASP A 153 -21.94 6.41 -10.98
C ASP A 153 -20.68 5.62 -11.37
N PHE A 154 -19.62 6.30 -11.80
CA PHE A 154 -18.34 5.70 -12.20
C PHE A 154 -17.43 5.44 -11.00
N THR A 155 -17.37 6.32 -10.00
CA THR A 155 -16.59 6.04 -8.78
C THR A 155 -17.13 4.80 -8.08
N ARG A 156 -18.46 4.66 -7.98
CA ARG A 156 -19.13 3.46 -7.45
C ARG A 156 -18.90 2.20 -8.28
N LEU A 157 -18.76 2.33 -9.60
CA LEU A 157 -18.37 1.22 -10.48
C LEU A 157 -16.96 0.74 -10.11
N TYR A 158 -16.00 1.65 -9.99
CA TYR A 158 -14.63 1.31 -9.61
C TYR A 158 -14.56 0.71 -8.20
N GLU A 159 -15.23 1.30 -7.21
CA GLU A 159 -15.32 0.75 -5.85
C GLU A 159 -15.86 -0.68 -5.85
N GLY A 160 -16.89 -0.94 -6.66
CA GLY A 160 -17.46 -2.27 -6.83
C GLY A 160 -16.51 -3.28 -7.50
N ILE A 161 -15.74 -2.87 -8.51
CA ILE A 161 -14.79 -3.77 -9.19
C ILE A 161 -13.57 -4.04 -8.30
N ILE A 162 -13.03 -3.03 -7.62
CA ILE A 162 -11.74 -3.10 -6.93
C ILE A 162 -11.90 -3.67 -5.52
N PHE A 163 -12.93 -3.25 -4.80
CA PHE A 163 -13.14 -3.61 -3.40
C PHE A 163 -14.35 -4.53 -3.18
N GLY A 164 -15.11 -4.83 -4.25
CA GLY A 164 -16.31 -5.65 -4.14
C GLY A 164 -17.50 -4.91 -3.50
N GLU A 165 -17.44 -3.58 -3.39
CA GLU A 165 -18.47 -2.80 -2.73
C GLU A 165 -19.80 -2.84 -3.49
N ASN A 166 -20.91 -3.03 -2.76
CA ASN A 166 -22.26 -3.12 -3.33
C ASN A 166 -22.43 -4.16 -4.46
N THR A 167 -21.63 -5.23 -4.43
CA THR A 167 -21.69 -6.30 -5.43
C THR A 167 -22.64 -7.43 -5.04
N GLU A 168 -23.32 -7.99 -6.04
CA GLU A 168 -24.05 -9.25 -6.00
C GLU A 168 -23.40 -10.21 -7.02
N SER A 169 -22.89 -11.35 -6.54
CA SER A 169 -22.28 -12.40 -7.37
C SER A 169 -23.19 -13.62 -7.43
N ALA A 170 -23.18 -14.33 -8.56
CA ALA A 170 -23.89 -15.61 -8.74
C ALA A 170 -23.31 -16.73 -7.85
N GLY A 171 -22.15 -16.51 -7.24
CA GLY A 171 -21.55 -17.31 -6.19
C GLY A 171 -21.05 -18.66 -6.68
N LEU A 172 -19.77 -18.73 -7.05
CA LEU A 172 -18.83 -19.87 -6.94
C LEU A 172 -17.40 -19.57 -7.45
N SER A 173 -17.11 -18.44 -8.13
CA SER A 173 -15.77 -18.13 -8.66
C SER A 173 -15.44 -16.62 -8.70
N PRO A 174 -14.17 -16.20 -8.44
CA PRO A 174 -13.74 -14.80 -8.53
C PRO A 174 -13.77 -14.22 -9.96
N TYR A 175 -14.08 -15.05 -10.97
CA TYR A 175 -14.21 -14.65 -12.37
C TYR A 175 -15.66 -14.62 -12.86
N GLU A 176 -16.64 -14.86 -12.00
CA GLU A 176 -18.05 -14.82 -12.38
C GLU A 176 -18.53 -13.39 -12.64
N ASP A 177 -19.55 -13.29 -13.50
CA ASP A 177 -20.30 -12.06 -13.68
C ASP A 177 -20.90 -11.59 -12.36
N PHE A 178 -20.87 -10.28 -12.13
CA PHE A 178 -21.46 -9.67 -10.95
C PHE A 178 -22.18 -8.37 -11.29
N VAL A 179 -23.09 -7.97 -10.41
CA VAL A 179 -23.85 -6.73 -10.53
C VAL A 179 -23.42 -5.80 -9.41
N ILE A 180 -23.15 -4.54 -9.76
CA ILE A 180 -22.91 -3.45 -8.81
C ILE A 180 -24.18 -2.60 -8.75
N HIS A 181 -24.78 -2.50 -7.56
CA HIS A 181 -25.99 -1.73 -7.33
C HIS A 181 -25.68 -0.29 -6.93
N LEU A 182 -26.36 0.69 -7.52
CA LEU A 182 -26.13 2.12 -7.22
C LEU A 182 -27.14 2.72 -6.24
N GLU A 183 -28.35 2.15 -6.15
CA GLU A 183 -29.47 2.77 -5.42
C GLU A 183 -29.59 2.32 -3.95
N GLN A 184 -28.91 1.24 -3.54
CA GLN A 184 -28.97 0.76 -2.16
C GLN A 184 -27.56 0.36 -1.69
N PRO A 185 -27.04 0.93 -0.59
CA PRO A 185 -25.90 0.33 0.07
C PRO A 185 -26.30 -1.09 0.47
N LYS A 186 -25.51 -2.08 0.04
CA LYS A 186 -25.75 -3.47 0.46
C LYS A 186 -25.68 -3.51 1.98
N LYS A 187 -26.64 -4.19 2.64
CA LYS A 187 -26.52 -4.49 4.08
C LYS A 187 -25.22 -5.27 4.27
N VAL A 188 -24.31 -4.76 5.10
CA VAL A 188 -23.08 -5.46 5.49
C VAL A 188 -23.46 -6.85 5.98
N THR A 189 -23.01 -7.88 5.28
CA THR A 189 -23.31 -9.26 5.60
C THR A 189 -22.26 -9.84 6.54
N GLU A 190 -22.61 -10.92 7.25
CA GLU A 190 -21.67 -11.65 8.09
C GLU A 190 -20.49 -12.21 7.28
N SER A 191 -20.69 -12.50 5.99
CA SER A 191 -19.60 -12.86 5.07
C SER A 191 -18.65 -11.72 4.72
N ASP A 192 -19.09 -10.47 4.75
CA ASP A 192 -18.20 -9.31 4.52
C ASP A 192 -17.28 -9.12 5.72
N LYS A 193 -17.79 -9.32 6.93
CA LYS A 193 -16.98 -9.37 8.17
C LYS A 193 -15.98 -10.52 8.17
N ASN A 194 -16.39 -11.71 7.71
CA ASN A 194 -15.51 -12.88 7.64
C ASN A 194 -14.42 -12.74 6.57
N LYS A 195 -14.63 -11.97 5.49
CA LYS A 195 -13.57 -11.64 4.52
C LYS A 195 -12.54 -10.69 5.12
N GLU A 196 -13.00 -9.72 5.90
CA GLU A 196 -12.15 -8.81 6.68
C GLU A 196 -11.31 -9.63 7.68
N GLU A 197 -11.93 -10.58 8.39
CA GLU A 197 -11.24 -11.56 9.24
C GLU A 197 -10.27 -12.47 8.47
N PHE A 198 -10.63 -12.96 7.28
CA PHE A 198 -9.75 -13.80 6.46
C PHE A 198 -8.53 -13.03 5.90
N SER A 199 -8.68 -11.76 5.51
CA SER A 199 -7.54 -10.89 5.20
C SER A 199 -6.67 -10.61 6.42
N ASN A 200 -7.28 -10.55 7.62
CA ASN A 200 -6.56 -10.46 8.88
C ASN A 200 -5.83 -11.78 9.22
N GLU A 201 -6.39 -12.95 8.88
CA GLU A 201 -5.80 -14.28 9.08
C GLU A 201 -4.66 -14.61 8.11
N LEU A 202 -4.69 -14.08 6.87
CA LEU A 202 -3.56 -14.14 5.93
C LEU A 202 -2.41 -13.19 6.29
N GLY A 203 -2.54 -12.40 7.36
CA GLY A 203 -1.49 -11.53 7.89
C GLY A 203 -1.36 -10.17 7.21
N LEU A 204 -2.39 -9.72 6.48
CA LEU A 204 -2.39 -8.46 5.71
C LEU A 204 -3.40 -7.39 6.19
N PRO A 205 -3.65 -7.20 7.50
CA PRO A 205 -4.74 -6.34 7.97
C PRO A 205 -4.56 -4.85 7.65
N ASN A 206 -3.35 -4.38 7.35
CA ASN A 206 -3.02 -2.95 7.33
C ASN A 206 -2.14 -2.50 6.14
N THR A 207 -2.05 -3.28 5.06
CA THR A 207 -1.21 -2.90 3.91
C THR A 207 -1.90 -1.84 3.04
N ILE A 208 -1.14 -0.84 2.62
CA ILE A 208 -1.62 0.18 1.68
C ILE A 208 -1.61 -0.36 0.25
N LYS A 209 -2.67 -0.11 -0.51
CA LYS A 209 -2.76 -0.54 -1.92
C LYS A 209 -2.32 0.57 -2.86
N LEU A 210 -1.37 0.28 -3.74
CA LEU A 210 -0.98 1.17 -4.82
C LEU A 210 -1.84 0.94 -6.06
N ILE A 211 -2.49 1.98 -6.55
CA ILE A 211 -3.25 1.97 -7.81
C ILE A 211 -2.55 2.89 -8.81
N VAL A 212 -2.34 2.42 -10.04
CA VAL A 212 -1.73 3.22 -11.11
C VAL A 212 -2.76 3.52 -12.19
N THR A 213 -3.15 4.79 -12.33
CA THR A 213 -4.19 5.22 -13.29
C THR A 213 -4.11 6.69 -13.69
N ASN A 214 -4.66 7.01 -14.86
CA ASN A 214 -4.98 8.38 -15.29
C ASN A 214 -6.50 8.66 -15.31
N ASP A 215 -7.33 7.68 -14.93
CA ASP A 215 -8.78 7.84 -14.92
C ASP A 215 -9.21 8.70 -13.72
N THR A 216 -9.87 9.82 -14.00
CA THR A 216 -10.25 10.81 -12.99
C THR A 216 -11.39 10.35 -12.08
N ASN A 217 -12.22 9.38 -12.51
CA ASN A 217 -13.20 8.79 -11.62
C ASN A 217 -12.53 7.77 -10.71
N LEU A 218 -11.62 6.95 -11.23
CA LEU A 218 -10.86 6.02 -10.39
C LEU A 218 -9.99 6.76 -9.36
N GLN A 219 -9.44 7.93 -9.72
CA GLN A 219 -8.69 8.77 -8.78
C GLN A 219 -9.52 9.23 -7.58
N ARG A 220 -10.85 9.34 -7.72
CA ARG A 220 -11.73 9.97 -6.72
C ARG A 220 -12.68 8.97 -6.05
N ILE A 221 -12.30 7.70 -6.05
CA ILE A 221 -13.01 6.64 -5.31
C ILE A 221 -12.92 6.89 -3.81
N ASN A 222 -13.91 6.40 -3.07
CA ASN A 222 -13.95 6.50 -1.62
C ASN A 222 -13.94 5.08 -1.00
N PRO A 223 -12.75 4.45 -0.84
CA PRO A 223 -12.65 3.12 -0.26
C PRO A 223 -13.11 3.12 1.20
N LYS A 224 -13.73 2.02 1.66
CA LYS A 224 -14.21 1.93 3.06
C LYS A 224 -13.26 1.25 4.06
N HIS A 225 -12.38 0.38 3.58
CA HIS A 225 -11.62 -0.55 4.44
C HIS A 225 -10.11 -0.51 4.25
N TYR A 226 -9.63 0.02 3.11
CA TYR A 226 -8.22 0.00 2.75
C TYR A 226 -7.76 1.40 2.38
N LYS A 227 -6.67 1.85 3.00
CA LYS A 227 -5.98 3.05 2.53
C LYS A 227 -5.32 2.72 1.19
N ILE A 228 -5.54 3.58 0.21
CA ILE A 228 -4.97 3.49 -1.13
C ILE A 228 -4.06 4.68 -1.37
N ILE A 229 -3.06 4.46 -2.21
CA ILE A 229 -2.27 5.53 -2.82
C ILE A 229 -2.44 5.39 -4.32
N ILE A 230 -2.83 6.47 -4.97
CA ILE A 230 -3.03 6.48 -6.42
C ILE A 230 -1.89 7.24 -7.06
N LEU A 231 -1.16 6.63 -7.98
CA LEU A 231 -0.15 7.31 -8.79
C LEU A 231 -0.60 7.39 -10.26
N THR A 232 -0.24 8.47 -10.94
CA THR A 232 -0.26 8.47 -12.40
C THR A 232 0.81 7.51 -12.95
N PRO A 233 0.68 6.99 -14.18
CA PRO A 233 1.73 6.17 -14.79
C PRO A 233 3.10 6.84 -14.80
N LYS A 234 3.13 8.17 -15.00
CA LYS A 234 4.38 8.95 -14.98
C LYS A 234 5.00 8.99 -13.58
N GLU A 235 4.22 9.25 -12.54
CA GLU A 235 4.71 9.23 -11.15
C GLU A 235 5.21 7.84 -10.77
N PHE A 236 4.49 6.80 -11.18
CA PHE A 236 4.90 5.42 -10.94
C PHE A 236 6.19 5.04 -11.67
N GLU A 237 6.38 5.51 -12.90
CA GLU A 237 7.65 5.32 -13.63
C GLU A 237 8.84 5.97 -12.90
N GLU A 238 8.67 7.18 -12.35
CA GLU A 238 9.72 7.82 -11.55
C GLU A 238 9.96 7.07 -10.23
N TYR A 239 8.90 6.64 -9.55
CA TYR A 239 8.98 5.81 -8.35
C TYR A 239 9.81 4.53 -8.61
N ARG A 240 9.54 3.83 -9.71
CA ARG A 240 10.27 2.60 -10.07
C ARG A 240 11.75 2.79 -10.35
N LYS A 241 12.18 3.99 -10.76
CA LYS A 241 13.62 4.30 -10.94
C LYS A 241 14.34 4.41 -9.61
N GLN A 242 13.66 4.94 -8.60
CA GLN A 242 14.23 5.19 -7.27
C GLN A 242 14.14 3.95 -6.37
N TYR A 243 13.10 3.14 -6.53
CA TYR A 243 12.84 1.97 -5.70
C TYR A 243 12.82 0.72 -6.59
N HIS A 244 13.85 -0.13 -6.46
CA HIS A 244 13.93 -1.43 -7.16
C HIS A 244 12.85 -2.45 -6.72
N SER A 245 11.94 -2.05 -5.82
CA SER A 245 10.84 -2.94 -5.38
C SER A 245 9.71 -2.89 -6.39
N VAL A 246 9.20 -4.07 -6.71
CA VAL A 246 7.84 -4.21 -7.23
C VAL A 246 6.93 -3.87 -6.04
N LEU A 247 6.05 -2.89 -6.20
CA LEU A 247 4.83 -2.81 -5.38
C LEU A 247 3.76 -3.60 -6.14
N GLU A 248 2.70 -4.05 -5.46
CA GLU A 248 1.62 -4.81 -6.09
C GLU A 248 0.91 -3.83 -6.98
N GLN A 249 1.32 -3.82 -8.26
CA GLN A 249 0.81 -2.84 -9.17
C GLN A 249 -0.57 -3.31 -9.57
N LEU A 250 -1.60 -2.73 -8.97
CA LEU A 250 -2.94 -2.81 -9.54
C LEU A 250 -3.04 -1.74 -10.62
N SER A 251 -2.87 -2.16 -11.87
CA SER A 251 -3.08 -1.31 -13.03
C SER A 251 -4.47 -1.52 -13.57
N TYR A 252 -5.15 -0.41 -13.83
CA TYR A 252 -6.45 -0.40 -14.49
C TYR A 252 -6.33 0.45 -15.75
N SER A 253 -6.87 -0.06 -16.85
CA SER A 253 -7.05 0.77 -18.05
C SER A 253 -8.09 1.86 -17.79
N PRO A 254 -8.10 2.93 -18.59
CA PRO A 254 -9.28 3.78 -18.70
C PRO A 254 -10.53 2.97 -19.03
N LEU A 255 -11.70 3.51 -18.68
CA LEU A 255 -12.98 2.93 -19.06
C LEU A 255 -13.30 3.29 -20.52
N PHE A 256 -13.11 2.34 -21.44
CA PHE A 256 -13.33 2.58 -22.87
C PHE A 256 -14.80 2.37 -23.23
N GLN A 257 -15.49 3.44 -23.62
CA GLN A 257 -16.87 3.36 -24.11
C GLN A 257 -16.94 2.70 -25.49
N CYS A 258 -17.93 1.83 -25.70
CA CYS A 258 -18.17 1.20 -26.99
C CYS A 258 -18.90 2.14 -27.95
N ASP A 259 -18.29 2.42 -29.11
CA ASP A 259 -18.85 3.32 -30.13
C ASP A 259 -20.27 2.95 -30.58
N LYS A 260 -20.57 1.64 -30.65
CA LYS A 260 -21.85 1.11 -31.12
C LYS A 260 -22.90 1.00 -30.01
N ASN A 261 -22.49 1.09 -28.74
CA ASN A 261 -23.40 1.02 -27.61
C ASN A 261 -22.86 1.87 -26.45
N PRO A 262 -23.34 3.11 -26.29
CA PRO A 262 -22.80 4.04 -25.28
C PRO A 262 -23.04 3.58 -23.84
N ASN A 263 -23.88 2.56 -23.63
CA ASN A 263 -24.12 1.96 -22.31
C ASN A 263 -23.12 0.84 -22.00
N VAL A 264 -22.20 0.51 -22.90
CA VAL A 264 -21.24 -0.58 -22.75
C VAL A 264 -19.84 -0.03 -22.74
N TYR A 265 -19.04 -0.53 -21.81
CA TYR A 265 -17.66 -0.16 -21.61
C TYR A 265 -16.77 -1.40 -21.52
N ILE A 266 -15.48 -1.22 -21.80
CA ILE A 266 -14.43 -2.22 -21.62
C ILE A 266 -13.39 -1.65 -20.68
N MET A 267 -12.92 -2.50 -19.76
CA MET A 267 -11.81 -2.18 -18.87
C MET A 267 -10.96 -3.43 -18.68
N SER A 268 -9.65 -3.24 -18.55
CA SER A 268 -8.73 -4.31 -18.16
C SER A 268 -8.06 -3.97 -16.84
N SER A 269 -7.81 -5.00 -16.03
CA SER A 269 -6.98 -4.94 -14.84
C SER A 269 -5.79 -5.88 -14.96
N SER A 270 -4.67 -5.50 -14.37
CA SER A 270 -3.51 -6.36 -14.20
C SER A 270 -2.89 -6.14 -12.82
N ALA A 271 -2.50 -7.24 -12.21
CA ALA A 271 -1.70 -7.34 -11.00
C ALA A 271 -0.43 -8.15 -11.30
N SER A 272 0.45 -8.32 -10.31
CA SER A 272 1.74 -9.00 -10.45
C SER A 272 1.64 -10.43 -11.02
N PHE A 273 0.59 -11.18 -10.66
CA PHE A 273 0.42 -12.60 -11.06
C PHE A 273 -0.92 -12.89 -11.71
N SER A 274 -1.75 -11.88 -11.95
CA SER A 274 -3.07 -12.10 -12.54
C SER A 274 -3.55 -10.89 -13.29
N GLY A 275 -4.57 -11.07 -14.13
CA GLY A 275 -5.25 -9.97 -14.78
C GLY A 275 -6.56 -10.42 -15.38
N ALA A 276 -7.39 -9.44 -15.72
CA ALA A 276 -8.70 -9.69 -16.28
C ALA A 276 -9.11 -8.57 -17.25
N SER A 277 -10.06 -8.89 -18.12
CA SER A 277 -10.75 -7.90 -18.95
C SER A 277 -12.25 -8.05 -18.76
N TYR A 278 -12.94 -6.93 -18.65
CA TYR A 278 -14.34 -6.85 -18.27
C TYR A 278 -15.13 -6.13 -19.36
N LYS A 279 -16.32 -6.66 -19.63
CA LYS A 279 -17.40 -5.94 -20.29
C LYS A 279 -18.32 -5.38 -19.22
N ILE A 280 -18.53 -4.07 -19.23
CA ILE A 280 -19.32 -3.36 -18.23
C ILE A 280 -20.53 -2.77 -18.93
N GLU A 281 -21.73 -3.15 -18.51
CA GLU A 281 -22.98 -2.71 -19.13
C GLU A 281 -23.82 -1.91 -18.13
N ARG A 282 -24.23 -0.70 -18.51
CA ARG A 282 -25.16 0.09 -17.71
C ARG A 282 -26.52 -0.57 -17.71
N THR A 283 -27.06 -0.78 -16.51
CA THR A 283 -28.41 -1.29 -16.27
C THR A 283 -29.26 -0.23 -15.56
N LYS A 284 -30.54 -0.54 -15.30
CA LYS A 284 -31.41 0.34 -14.51
C LYS A 284 -30.98 0.43 -13.04
N ALA A 285 -30.50 -0.66 -12.45
CA ALA A 285 -30.15 -0.75 -11.03
C ALA A 285 -28.68 -0.37 -10.74
N GLY A 286 -27.84 -0.33 -11.77
CA GLY A 286 -26.41 -0.04 -11.65
C GLY A 286 -25.62 -0.61 -12.82
N TRP A 287 -24.60 -1.43 -12.54
CA TRP A 287 -23.69 -1.96 -13.56
C TRP A 287 -23.68 -3.47 -13.56
N LYS A 288 -23.76 -4.08 -14.75
CA LYS A 288 -23.45 -5.50 -14.94
C LYS A 288 -22.01 -5.61 -15.41
N VAL A 289 -21.19 -6.36 -14.69
CA VAL A 289 -19.79 -6.63 -15.03
C VAL A 289 -19.68 -8.09 -15.45
N THR A 290 -19.22 -8.31 -16.67
CA THR A 290 -19.00 -9.63 -17.26
C THR A 290 -17.51 -9.83 -17.53
N THR A 291 -16.93 -10.90 -16.98
CA THR A 291 -15.52 -11.22 -17.23
C THR A 291 -15.39 -11.79 -18.64
N LEU A 292 -14.65 -11.10 -19.51
CA LEU A 292 -14.39 -11.55 -20.88
C LEU A 292 -13.24 -12.55 -20.94
N SER A 293 -12.21 -12.30 -20.14
CA SER A 293 -11.02 -13.14 -20.05
C SER A 293 -10.30 -12.87 -18.74
N SER A 294 -9.62 -13.88 -18.21
CA SER A 294 -8.70 -13.74 -17.09
C SER A 294 -7.47 -14.63 -17.28
N TRP A 295 -6.40 -14.29 -16.58
CA TRP A 295 -5.18 -15.09 -16.53
C TRP A 295 -4.59 -15.06 -15.12
N ILE A 296 -3.88 -16.13 -14.79
CA ILE A 296 -3.04 -16.27 -13.59
C ILE A 296 -1.71 -16.84 -14.08
N SER A 297 -0.59 -16.27 -13.64
CA SER A 297 0.76 -16.73 -13.95
C SER A 297 1.37 -17.58 -12.84
#